data_AF-A0A4S8MR84-F1
#
_entry.id   AF-A0A4S8MR84-F1
#
_cell.length_a   1.000
_cell.length_b   1.000
_cell.length_c   1.000
_cell.angle_alpha   90.00
_cell.angle_beta   90.00
_cell.angle_gamma   90.00
#
_symmetry.space_group_name_H-M   'P 1'
#
loop_
_entity.id
_entity.type
_entity.pdbx_description
1 polymer ?
#
loop_
_entity_poly.entity_id
_entity_poly.type
_entity_poly.pdbx_seq_one_letter_code
_entity_poly.pdbx_strand_id
1 'polypeptide(L)'
;MPSKTLAHAYNGTSTSLHTSLPRNKLSEYTNIDFQDSGGAGLAPVEHALFGRARKAKDRLHWMFPSDKDGRVDSVINWIQTVSYDLATYGLHMFLQTQERGALFTNAAFRLPGQAEPAFDWLTFDQLQNTRDKIIQESVAMYDPVTQVIVFVFLPSPSGSSVAIWRRRIKVPNNIRLMLQAEINQTMAGLRREEDYLVHVDE
;
A
#
# COMPACT_ATOMS: atom_id res chain seq x y z
N MET A 1 3.35 -27.65 37.64
CA MET A 1 3.90 -26.53 36.85
C MET A 1 3.72 -26.85 35.37
N PRO A 2 2.88 -26.14 34.62
CA PRO A 2 2.68 -26.42 33.20
C PRO A 2 3.73 -25.69 32.32
N SER A 3 4.11 -26.37 31.24
CA SER A 3 5.25 -26.05 30.37
C SER A 3 5.00 -24.86 29.43
N LYS A 4 6.03 -24.01 29.24
CA LYS A 4 6.00 -22.76 28.45
C LYS A 4 5.83 -22.94 26.94
N THR A 5 5.83 -24.18 26.44
CA THR A 5 5.83 -24.45 24.99
C THR A 5 4.43 -24.41 24.35
N LEU A 6 3.35 -24.48 25.14
CA LEU A 6 1.97 -24.50 24.61
C LEU A 6 1.34 -23.12 24.40
N ALA A 7 1.95 -22.03 24.89
CA ALA A 7 1.41 -20.68 24.73
C ALA A 7 1.64 -20.07 23.34
N HIS A 8 2.55 -20.63 22.54
CA HIS A 8 2.93 -20.06 21.24
C HIS A 8 2.09 -20.57 20.05
N ALA A 9 1.14 -21.49 20.27
CA ALA A 9 0.38 -22.13 19.18
C ALA A 9 -1.00 -21.48 18.88
N TYR A 10 -1.42 -20.45 19.61
CA TYR A 10 -2.75 -19.83 19.42
C TYR A 10 -2.77 -18.50 18.66
N ASN A 11 -1.62 -17.93 18.28
CA ASN A 11 -1.55 -16.65 17.55
C ASN A 11 -1.50 -16.84 16.02
N GLY A 12 -2.38 -17.68 15.45
CA GLY A 12 -2.27 -18.07 14.05
C GLY A 12 -3.57 -18.23 13.26
N THR A 13 -4.74 -17.89 13.80
CA THR A 13 -5.99 -18.06 13.06
C THR A 13 -7.01 -16.97 13.36
N SER A 14 -6.87 -15.85 12.66
CA SER A 14 -7.95 -14.90 12.38
C SER A 14 -7.59 -14.10 11.13
N THR A 15 -8.06 -14.55 9.98
CA THR A 15 -8.15 -13.74 8.76
C THR A 15 -9.18 -12.64 8.98
N SER A 16 -8.75 -11.52 9.52
CA SER A 16 -9.52 -10.28 9.59
C SER A 16 -8.63 -9.13 9.12
N LEU A 17 -9.10 -8.36 8.14
CA LEU A 17 -8.46 -7.19 7.51
C LEU A 17 -8.08 -6.04 8.47
N HIS A 18 -8.30 -6.18 9.78
CA HIS A 18 -7.94 -5.20 10.79
C HIS A 18 -6.62 -5.59 11.47
N THR A 19 -5.49 -5.31 10.81
CA THR A 19 -4.23 -5.12 11.53
C THR A 19 -3.81 -3.68 11.31
N SER A 20 -4.28 -2.78 12.16
CA SER A 20 -3.76 -1.41 12.20
C SER A 20 -2.27 -1.49 12.51
N LEU A 21 -1.43 -0.99 11.62
CA LEU A 21 0.01 -1.01 11.80
C LEU A 21 0.39 -0.18 13.05
N PRO A 22 1.38 -0.62 13.85
CA PRO A 22 1.86 0.14 15.00
C PRO A 22 2.16 1.60 14.63
N ARG A 23 1.85 2.52 15.54
CA ARG A 23 2.07 3.97 15.38
C ARG A 23 3.48 4.26 14.84
N ASN A 24 3.55 5.00 13.74
CA ASN A 24 4.79 5.30 13.03
C ASN A 24 5.73 6.13 13.93
N LYS A 25 6.92 5.60 14.26
CA LYS A 25 7.94 6.28 15.08
C LYS A 25 8.52 7.54 14.40
N LEU A 26 8.13 7.81 13.15
CA LEU A 26 8.58 8.96 12.37
C LEU A 26 7.91 10.28 12.73
N SER A 27 6.74 10.27 13.39
CA SER A 27 6.08 11.52 13.80
C SER A 27 7.00 12.40 14.67
N GLU A 28 8.00 11.80 15.32
CA GLU A 28 9.00 12.50 16.14
C GLU A 28 10.07 13.24 15.33
N TYR A 29 10.33 12.86 14.07
CA TYR A 29 11.47 13.38 13.29
C TYR A 29 11.09 14.22 12.05
N THR A 30 9.93 13.99 11.43
CA THR A 30 9.57 14.66 10.18
C THR A 30 8.34 15.55 10.27
N ASN A 31 7.68 15.65 11.43
CA ASN A 31 6.48 16.47 11.66
C ASN A 31 5.34 16.24 10.64
N ILE A 32 5.35 15.13 9.91
CA ILE A 32 4.39 14.84 8.84
C ILE A 32 3.75 13.49 9.13
N ASP A 33 2.46 13.55 9.42
CA ASP A 33 1.63 12.43 9.85
C ASP A 33 0.64 12.08 8.72
N PHE A 34 1.05 11.17 7.84
CA PHE A 34 0.13 10.61 6.85
C PHE A 34 -0.87 9.70 7.55
N GLN A 35 -2.16 9.94 7.29
CA GLN A 35 -3.22 9.20 7.96
C GLN A 35 -3.45 7.85 7.27
N ASP A 36 -3.33 6.77 8.03
CA ASP A 36 -3.82 5.43 7.67
C ASP A 36 -5.33 5.39 7.90
N SER A 37 -6.10 4.89 6.91
CA SER A 37 -7.56 4.82 7.05
C SER A 37 -8.02 3.58 7.83
N GLY A 38 -7.10 2.68 8.18
CA GLY A 38 -7.40 1.37 8.75
C GLY A 38 -8.21 0.50 7.79
N GLY A 39 -8.05 0.71 6.48
CA GLY A 39 -8.84 0.07 5.43
C GLY A 39 -10.21 0.68 5.16
N ALA A 40 -10.62 1.75 5.86
CA ALA A 40 -11.90 2.40 5.63
C ALA A 40 -12.03 2.98 4.20
N GLY A 41 -10.92 3.43 3.60
CA GLY A 41 -10.88 3.88 2.21
C GLY A 41 -11.03 2.75 1.18
N LEU A 42 -10.67 1.52 1.55
CA LEU A 42 -10.74 0.32 0.72
C LEU A 42 -12.07 -0.42 0.85
N ALA A 43 -12.75 -0.31 2.00
CA ALA A 43 -13.99 -1.04 2.29
C ALA A 43 -15.07 -0.91 1.17
N PRO A 44 -15.33 0.27 0.57
CA PRO A 44 -16.33 0.40 -0.49
C PRO A 44 -15.99 -0.35 -1.79
N VAL A 45 -14.74 -0.76 -1.97
CA VAL A 45 -14.22 -1.40 -3.19
C VAL A 45 -13.58 -2.75 -2.92
N GLU A 46 -13.80 -3.34 -1.75
CA GLU A 46 -13.18 -4.62 -1.37
C GLU A 46 -13.47 -5.71 -2.42
N HIS A 47 -14.71 -5.80 -2.89
CA HIS A 47 -15.08 -6.73 -3.96
C HIS A 47 -14.47 -6.38 -5.32
N ALA A 48 -14.30 -5.09 -5.64
CA ALA A 48 -13.65 -4.67 -6.88
C ALA A 48 -12.15 -4.96 -6.85
N LEU A 49 -11.49 -4.79 -5.71
CA LEU A 49 -10.05 -4.98 -5.55
C LEU A 49 -9.67 -6.45 -5.32
N PHE A 50 -10.42 -7.19 -4.50
CA PHE A 50 -10.02 -8.54 -4.04
C PHE A 50 -11.07 -9.62 -4.32
N GLY A 51 -12.23 -9.25 -4.86
CA GLY A 51 -13.30 -10.20 -5.18
C GLY A 51 -12.92 -11.17 -6.29
N ARG A 52 -13.45 -12.39 -6.22
CA ARG A 52 -13.20 -13.47 -7.19
C ARG A 52 -14.39 -13.76 -8.12
N ALA A 53 -15.50 -13.06 -7.94
CA ALA A 53 -16.72 -13.26 -8.74
C ALA A 53 -16.54 -12.81 -10.20
N ARG A 54 -15.66 -11.84 -10.44
CA ARG A 54 -15.28 -11.33 -11.77
C ARG A 54 -13.76 -11.27 -11.89
N LYS A 55 -13.26 -11.47 -13.10
CA LYS A 55 -11.83 -11.42 -13.41
C LYS A 55 -11.27 -10.03 -13.11
N ALA A 56 -10.01 -9.93 -12.71
CA ALA A 56 -9.38 -8.66 -12.35
C ALA A 56 -9.50 -7.62 -13.48
N LYS A 57 -9.29 -8.03 -14.73
CA LYS A 57 -9.43 -7.16 -15.91
C LYS A 57 -10.82 -6.53 -16.10
N ASP A 58 -11.87 -7.15 -15.55
CA ASP A 58 -13.26 -6.69 -15.66
C ASP A 58 -13.68 -5.77 -14.49
N ARG A 59 -12.81 -5.61 -13.49
CA ARG A 59 -13.06 -4.80 -12.28
C ARG A 59 -11.97 -3.78 -11.99
N LEU A 60 -10.76 -3.95 -12.50
CA LEU A 60 -9.62 -3.04 -12.37
C LEU A 60 -9.31 -2.43 -13.73
N HIS A 61 -9.59 -1.15 -13.89
CA HIS A 61 -9.44 -0.46 -15.16
C HIS A 61 -8.26 0.51 -15.13
N TRP A 62 -7.33 0.29 -16.04
CA TRP A 62 -6.12 1.10 -16.21
C TRP A 62 -6.26 2.11 -17.34
N MET A 63 -5.24 2.96 -17.50
CA MET A 63 -5.05 3.84 -18.66
C MET A 63 -6.09 4.96 -18.83
N PHE A 64 -6.89 5.26 -17.80
CA PHE A 64 -7.69 6.48 -17.80
C PHE A 64 -6.79 7.72 -17.69
N PRO A 65 -7.08 8.81 -18.43
CA PRO A 65 -6.41 10.08 -18.21
C PRO A 65 -6.74 10.61 -16.81
N SER A 66 -5.72 11.00 -16.04
CA SER A 66 -5.89 11.42 -14.65
C SER A 66 -6.52 12.81 -14.49
N ASP A 67 -6.49 13.62 -15.55
CA ASP A 67 -6.99 15.00 -15.62
C ASP A 67 -8.50 15.10 -15.86
N LYS A 68 -9.19 13.96 -16.06
CA LYS A 68 -10.62 13.93 -16.41
C LYS A 68 -11.56 13.94 -15.21
N ASP A 69 -11.07 13.53 -14.03
CA ASP A 69 -11.83 13.59 -12.77
C ASP A 69 -11.09 14.48 -11.78
N GLY A 70 -11.72 15.57 -11.34
CA GLY A 70 -11.09 16.56 -10.47
C GLY A 70 -10.63 16.00 -9.12
N ARG A 71 -11.22 14.90 -8.64
CA ARG A 71 -10.77 14.24 -7.39
C ARG A 71 -9.45 13.52 -7.59
N VAL A 72 -9.32 12.83 -8.73
CA VAL A 72 -8.10 12.10 -9.09
C VAL A 72 -6.97 13.07 -9.37
N ASP A 73 -7.24 14.11 -10.17
CA ASP A 73 -6.28 15.16 -10.48
C ASP A 73 -5.80 15.86 -9.20
N SER A 74 -6.72 16.27 -8.32
CA SER A 74 -6.39 16.87 -7.02
C SER A 74 -5.48 15.98 -6.16
N VAL A 75 -5.79 14.68 -6.04
CA VAL A 75 -4.96 13.75 -5.25
C VAL A 75 -3.59 13.54 -5.88
N ILE A 76 -3.50 13.41 -7.19
CA ILE A 76 -2.22 13.25 -7.88
C ILE A 76 -1.35 14.49 -7.75
N ASN A 77 -1.93 15.69 -7.88
CA ASN A 77 -1.21 16.94 -7.69
C ASN A 77 -0.77 17.10 -6.23
N TRP A 78 -1.63 16.74 -5.26
CA TRP A 78 -1.24 16.72 -3.86
C TRP A 78 -0.07 15.76 -3.60
N ILE A 79 -0.12 14.53 -4.12
CA ILE A 79 1.01 13.56 -4.04
C ILE A 79 2.31 14.14 -4.60
N GLN A 80 2.26 14.93 -5.67
CA GLN A 80 3.45 15.60 -6.20
C GLN A 80 4.01 16.62 -5.20
N THR A 81 3.15 17.42 -4.57
CA THR A 81 3.57 18.44 -3.59
C THR A 81 4.20 17.86 -2.33
N VAL A 82 3.74 16.70 -1.87
CA VAL A 82 4.24 16.03 -0.65
C VAL A 82 5.12 14.81 -0.95
N SER A 83 5.62 14.71 -2.17
CA SER A 83 6.33 13.51 -2.66
C SER A 83 7.54 13.11 -1.82
N TYR A 84 8.28 14.08 -1.30
CA TYR A 84 9.42 13.84 -0.41
C TYR A 84 9.00 13.07 0.85
N ASP A 85 7.96 13.57 1.52
CA ASP A 85 7.50 13.04 2.80
C ASP A 85 6.75 11.74 2.60
N LEU A 86 5.96 11.63 1.53
CA LEU A 86 5.21 10.40 1.21
C LEU A 86 6.15 9.25 0.84
N ALA A 87 7.26 9.54 0.15
CA ALA A 87 8.29 8.53 -0.12
C ALA A 87 9.04 8.12 1.15
N THR A 88 9.28 9.07 2.05
CA THR A 88 9.85 8.78 3.38
C THR A 88 8.90 7.86 4.15
N TYR A 89 7.62 8.21 4.23
CA TYR A 89 6.57 7.40 4.86
C TYR A 89 6.53 5.98 4.28
N GLY A 90 6.48 5.83 2.95
CA GLY A 90 6.48 4.51 2.32
C GLY A 90 7.72 3.66 2.60
N LEU A 91 8.91 4.26 2.67
CA LEU A 91 10.11 3.54 3.12
C LEU A 91 9.95 3.03 4.56
N HIS A 92 9.40 3.84 5.46
CA HIS A 92 9.13 3.39 6.83
C HIS A 92 8.13 2.25 6.89
N MET A 93 7.06 2.29 6.09
CA MET A 93 6.11 1.19 6.01
C MET A 93 6.78 -0.11 5.53
N PHE A 94 7.68 -0.02 4.55
CA PHE A 94 8.52 -1.16 4.14
C PHE A 94 9.38 -1.69 5.29
N LEU A 95 10.13 -0.83 5.98
CA LEU A 95 10.99 -1.24 7.10
C LEU A 95 10.18 -1.85 8.27
N GLN A 96 8.99 -1.32 8.53
CA GLN A 96 8.10 -1.76 9.59
C GLN A 96 7.42 -3.10 9.28
N THR A 97 6.97 -3.28 8.04
CA THR A 97 6.31 -4.53 7.60
C THR A 97 7.30 -5.60 7.18
N GLN A 98 8.56 -5.22 6.93
CA GLN A 98 9.62 -6.08 6.40
C GLN A 98 9.26 -6.78 5.09
N GLU A 99 8.33 -6.18 4.32
CA GLU A 99 7.80 -6.76 3.09
C GLU A 99 7.52 -5.68 2.04
N ARG A 100 7.74 -6.00 0.76
CA ARG A 100 7.40 -5.11 -0.36
C ARG A 100 5.91 -4.80 -0.32
N GLY A 101 5.55 -3.58 -0.69
CA GLY A 101 4.17 -3.13 -0.65
C GLY A 101 3.94 -1.86 -1.45
N ALA A 102 2.75 -1.31 -1.32
CA ALA A 102 2.41 -0.04 -1.93
C ALA A 102 1.40 0.72 -1.07
N LEU A 103 1.43 2.04 -1.20
CA LEU A 103 0.42 2.91 -0.62
C LEU A 103 -0.80 2.94 -1.54
N PHE A 104 -1.99 2.77 -0.97
CA PHE A 104 -3.26 2.87 -1.67
C PHE A 104 -4.06 4.04 -1.15
N THR A 105 -4.62 4.82 -2.07
CA THR A 105 -5.51 5.92 -1.71
C THR A 105 -6.75 5.95 -2.61
N ASN A 106 -7.90 6.13 -1.98
CA ASN A 106 -9.18 6.30 -2.66
C ASN A 106 -9.42 7.78 -2.92
N ALA A 107 -9.42 8.17 -4.20
CA ALA A 107 -9.58 9.56 -4.61
C ALA A 107 -10.90 10.18 -4.11
N ALA A 108 -11.94 9.37 -3.90
CA ALA A 108 -13.26 9.79 -3.44
C ALA A 108 -13.45 9.72 -1.92
N PHE A 109 -12.45 9.29 -1.16
CA PHE A 109 -12.56 9.11 0.30
C PHE A 109 -11.67 10.09 1.06
N ARG A 110 -12.16 10.57 2.19
CA ARG A 110 -11.42 11.33 3.20
C ARG A 110 -11.84 10.87 4.58
N LEU A 111 -10.91 10.90 5.53
CA LEU A 111 -11.26 10.68 6.94
C LEU A 111 -12.16 11.83 7.43
N PRO A 112 -13.12 11.57 8.34
CA PRO A 112 -13.94 12.63 8.92
C PRO A 112 -13.08 13.74 9.54
N GLY A 113 -13.33 14.99 9.12
CA GLY A 113 -12.59 16.16 9.59
C GLY A 113 -11.23 16.40 8.91
N GLN A 114 -10.86 15.58 7.93
CA GLN A 114 -9.61 15.73 7.17
C GLN A 114 -9.86 16.12 5.72
N ALA A 115 -9.08 17.07 5.21
CA ALA A 115 -9.09 17.44 3.79
C ALA A 115 -8.13 16.57 2.95
N GLU A 116 -7.10 16.04 3.58
CA GLU A 116 -6.01 15.29 2.95
C GLU A 116 -6.40 13.83 2.70
N PRO A 117 -5.90 13.21 1.62
CA PRO A 117 -6.12 11.80 1.35
C PRO A 117 -5.47 10.92 2.43
N ALA A 118 -6.15 9.83 2.77
CA ALA A 118 -5.58 8.76 3.59
C ALA A 118 -4.84 7.74 2.71
N PHE A 119 -3.81 7.10 3.26
CA PHE A 119 -3.00 6.10 2.57
C PHE A 119 -2.88 4.82 3.40
N ASP A 120 -3.43 3.74 2.85
CA ASP A 120 -3.29 2.40 3.44
C ASP A 120 -2.08 1.70 2.82
N TRP A 121 -1.20 1.12 3.62
CA TRP A 121 -0.10 0.29 3.12
C TRP A 121 -0.57 -1.15 2.93
N LEU A 122 -0.45 -1.65 1.70
CA LEU A 122 -0.76 -3.04 1.37
C LEU A 122 0.52 -3.79 0.97
N THR A 123 0.80 -4.89 1.67
CA THR A 123 1.93 -5.78 1.40
C THR A 123 1.71 -6.62 0.15
N PHE A 124 2.78 -7.18 -0.41
CA PHE A 124 2.71 -8.04 -1.59
C PHE A 124 1.70 -9.19 -1.43
N ASP A 125 1.70 -9.86 -0.28
CA ASP A 125 0.79 -11.00 -0.02
C ASP A 125 -0.69 -10.57 -0.05
N GLN A 126 -1.00 -9.37 0.45
CA GLN A 126 -2.35 -8.80 0.33
C GLN A 126 -2.66 -8.48 -1.14
N LEU A 127 -1.70 -7.92 -1.87
CA LEU A 127 -1.86 -7.49 -3.26
C LEU A 127 -1.96 -8.65 -4.25
N GLN A 128 -1.42 -9.83 -3.94
CA GLN A 128 -1.65 -11.05 -4.73
C GLN A 128 -3.15 -11.40 -4.84
N ASN A 129 -3.94 -11.08 -3.81
CA ASN A 129 -5.39 -11.30 -3.85
C ASN A 129 -6.11 -10.42 -4.87
N THR A 130 -5.46 -9.36 -5.36
CA THR A 130 -6.06 -8.53 -6.41
C THR A 130 -6.19 -9.28 -7.72
N ARG A 131 -5.33 -10.28 -7.96
CA ARG A 131 -5.14 -10.96 -9.25
C ARG A 131 -4.80 -10.00 -10.41
N ASP A 132 -4.50 -8.76 -10.04
CA ASP A 132 -3.89 -7.68 -10.78
C ASP A 132 -2.50 -7.98 -11.29
N LYS A 133 -2.29 -8.32 -12.57
CA LYS A 133 -0.93 -8.44 -13.11
C LYS A 133 -0.14 -7.14 -12.90
N ILE A 134 -0.75 -5.99 -13.23
CA ILE A 134 -0.08 -4.70 -13.16
C ILE A 134 0.21 -4.30 -11.72
N ILE A 135 -0.73 -4.49 -10.78
CA ILE A 135 -0.51 -4.25 -9.35
C ILE A 135 0.63 -5.13 -8.82
N GLN A 136 0.54 -6.45 -9.06
CA GLN A 136 1.48 -7.40 -8.50
C GLN A 136 2.89 -7.20 -9.07
N GLU A 137 3.05 -7.06 -10.38
CA GLU A 137 4.36 -6.80 -10.99
C GLU A 137 4.96 -5.47 -10.52
N SER A 138 4.12 -4.44 -10.32
CA SER A 138 4.58 -3.14 -9.83
C SER A 138 5.23 -3.23 -8.45
N VAL A 139 4.75 -4.14 -7.59
CA VAL A 139 5.23 -4.34 -6.22
C VAL A 139 6.29 -5.44 -6.14
N ALA A 140 6.17 -6.48 -6.96
CA ALA A 140 7.15 -7.57 -7.04
C ALA A 140 8.51 -7.10 -7.57
N MET A 141 8.56 -6.10 -8.44
CA MET A 141 9.77 -5.78 -9.23
C MET A 141 10.46 -4.47 -8.86
N TYR A 142 9.88 -3.63 -8.00
CA TYR A 142 10.53 -2.36 -7.62
C TYR A 142 11.51 -2.55 -6.46
N ASP A 143 12.50 -1.66 -6.38
CA ASP A 143 13.38 -1.58 -5.22
C ASP A 143 12.74 -0.69 -4.13
N PRO A 144 12.32 -1.27 -2.98
CA PRO A 144 11.64 -0.53 -1.91
C PRO A 144 12.54 0.46 -1.17
N VAL A 145 13.87 0.37 -1.35
CA VAL A 145 14.83 1.30 -0.75
C VAL A 145 14.91 2.60 -1.56
N THR A 146 14.71 2.52 -2.88
CA THR A 146 14.90 3.67 -3.77
C THR A 146 13.60 4.25 -4.29
N GLN A 147 12.50 3.50 -4.25
CA GLN A 147 11.20 3.91 -4.76
C GLN A 147 10.06 3.50 -3.83
N VAL A 148 8.99 4.27 -3.85
CA VAL A 148 7.69 3.91 -3.24
C VAL A 148 6.64 3.92 -4.34
N ILE A 149 5.79 2.90 -4.35
CA ILE A 149 4.66 2.79 -5.25
C ILE A 149 3.42 3.34 -4.56
N VAL A 150 2.71 4.22 -5.24
CA VAL A 150 1.42 4.76 -4.80
C VAL A 150 0.37 4.46 -5.85
N PHE A 151 -0.68 3.75 -5.45
CA PHE A 151 -1.86 3.52 -6.25
C PHE A 151 -2.96 4.49 -5.81
N VAL A 152 -3.36 5.34 -6.75
CA VAL A 152 -4.57 6.17 -6.61
C VAL A 152 -5.68 5.41 -7.33
N PHE A 153 -6.84 5.24 -6.70
CA PHE A 153 -7.98 4.63 -7.36
C PHE A 153 -9.24 5.44 -7.17
N LEU A 154 -10.18 5.27 -8.10
CA LEU A 154 -11.50 5.89 -8.06
C LEU A 154 -12.57 4.79 -8.22
N PRO A 155 -13.43 4.60 -7.21
CA PRO A 155 -14.57 3.70 -7.32
C PRO A 155 -15.57 4.13 -8.39
N SER A 156 -16.11 3.16 -9.11
CA SER A 156 -17.38 3.32 -9.83
C SER A 156 -18.53 3.62 -8.83
N PRO A 157 -19.65 4.22 -9.27
CA PRO A 157 -20.78 4.51 -8.38
C PRO A 157 -21.33 3.29 -7.64
N SER A 158 -21.25 2.10 -8.23
CA SER A 158 -21.68 0.83 -7.61
C SER A 158 -20.61 0.16 -6.74
N GLY A 159 -19.38 0.69 -6.70
CA GLY A 159 -18.24 0.07 -6.02
C GLY A 159 -17.78 -1.25 -6.63
N SER A 160 -18.36 -1.66 -7.76
CA SER A 160 -18.09 -2.98 -8.36
C SER A 160 -16.79 -3.01 -9.15
N SER A 161 -16.38 -1.88 -9.73
CA SER A 161 -15.10 -1.69 -10.40
C SER A 161 -14.41 -0.40 -9.94
N VAL A 162 -13.11 -0.30 -10.22
CA VAL A 162 -12.30 0.89 -9.96
C VAL A 162 -11.49 1.27 -11.20
N ALA A 163 -11.32 2.57 -11.41
CA ALA A 163 -10.23 3.10 -12.21
C ALA A 163 -8.99 3.25 -11.32
N ILE A 164 -7.81 2.91 -11.81
CA ILE A 164 -6.57 2.93 -11.01
C ILE A 164 -5.39 3.54 -11.77
N TRP A 165 -4.58 4.29 -11.03
CA TRP A 165 -3.37 4.97 -11.49
C TRP A 165 -2.19 4.59 -10.61
N ARG A 166 -1.02 4.48 -11.22
CA ARG A 166 0.24 4.18 -10.52
C ARG A 166 1.17 5.38 -10.56
N ARG A 167 1.69 5.76 -9.39
CA ARG A 167 2.80 6.71 -9.26
C ARG A 167 3.99 6.02 -8.61
N ARG A 168 5.19 6.32 -9.12
CA ARG A 168 6.46 5.92 -8.51
C ARG A 168 7.10 7.17 -7.95
N ILE A 169 7.42 7.15 -6.67
CA ILE A 169 8.02 8.28 -5.98
C ILE A 169 9.41 7.86 -5.52
N LYS A 170 10.41 8.72 -5.75
CA LYS A 170 11.79 8.44 -5.37
C LYS A 170 12.00 8.69 -3.89
N VAL A 171 12.59 7.72 -3.20
CA VAL A 171 12.99 7.88 -1.80
C VAL A 171 14.18 8.86 -1.72
N PRO A 172 14.13 9.90 -0.87
CA PRO A 172 15.21 10.86 -0.72
C PRO A 172 16.52 10.22 -0.24
N ASN A 173 17.65 10.59 -0.86
CA ASN A 173 18.95 9.98 -0.55
C ASN A 173 19.36 10.14 0.92
N ASN A 174 19.08 11.30 1.53
CA ASN A 174 19.45 11.58 2.91
C ASN A 174 18.73 10.65 3.90
N ILE A 175 17.46 10.32 3.63
CA ILE A 175 16.69 9.37 4.44
C ILE A 175 17.27 7.96 4.32
N ARG A 176 17.66 7.53 3.11
CA ARG A 176 18.30 6.22 2.92
C ARG A 176 19.62 6.10 3.67
N LEU A 177 20.42 7.16 3.69
CA LEU A 177 21.67 7.21 4.44
C LEU A 177 21.41 7.19 5.95
N MET A 178 20.39 7.90 6.42
CA MET A 178 20.00 7.95 7.83
C MET A 178 19.55 6.57 8.34
N LEU A 179 18.80 5.81 7.55
CA LEU A 179 18.22 4.51 7.92
C LEU A 179 19.00 3.31 7.37
N GLN A 180 20.28 3.51 7.04
CA GLN A 180 21.07 2.51 6.30
C GLN A 180 21.17 1.17 7.07
N ALA A 181 21.25 1.22 8.40
CA ALA A 181 21.35 0.02 9.22
C ALA A 181 20.06 -0.80 9.18
N GLU A 182 18.90 -0.15 9.35
CA GLU A 182 17.58 -0.77 9.28
C GLU A 182 17.28 -1.30 7.87
N ILE A 183 17.68 -0.55 6.84
CA ILE A 183 17.58 -0.98 5.44
C ILE A 183 18.38 -2.27 5.23
N ASN A 184 19.64 -2.32 5.66
CA ASN A 184 20.49 -3.50 5.49
C ASN A 184 19.89 -4.72 6.20
N GLN A 185 19.39 -4.54 7.42
CA GLN A 185 18.75 -5.60 8.18
C GLN A 185 17.47 -6.10 7.50
N THR A 186 16.61 -5.19 7.04
CA THR A 186 15.34 -5.54 6.39
C THR A 186 15.58 -6.23 5.05
N MET A 187 16.50 -5.72 4.24
CA MET A 187 16.86 -6.31 2.95
C MET A 187 17.46 -7.71 3.09
N ALA A 188 18.19 -7.99 4.18
CA ALA A 188 18.73 -9.33 4.44
C ALA A 188 17.65 -10.37 4.78
N GLY A 189 16.51 -9.93 5.32
CA GLY A 189 15.36 -10.79 5.62
C GLY A 189 14.31 -10.85 4.51
N LEU A 190 14.44 -10.03 3.48
CA LEU A 190 13.46 -9.93 2.40
C LEU A 190 13.48 -11.21 1.54
N ARG A 191 12.29 -11.70 1.16
CA ARG A 191 12.17 -12.85 0.25
C ARG A 191 12.89 -12.57 -1.08
N ARG A 192 13.37 -13.63 -1.74
CA ARG A 192 14.12 -13.50 -2.99
C ARG A 192 13.17 -13.09 -4.11
N GLU A 193 13.71 -12.46 -5.15
CA GLU A 193 12.89 -11.93 -6.25
C GLU A 193 12.05 -13.03 -6.94
N GLU A 194 12.60 -14.24 -7.06
CA GLU A 194 11.91 -15.42 -7.61
C GLU A 194 10.74 -15.92 -6.74
N ASP A 195 10.69 -15.55 -5.46
CA ASP A 195 9.64 -15.95 -4.53
C ASP A 195 8.38 -15.03 -4.64
N TYR A 196 8.46 -13.90 -5.37
CA TYR A 196 7.33 -13.01 -5.65
C TYR A 196 6.49 -13.51 -6.83
N LEU A 197 5.70 -14.56 -6.59
CA LEU A 197 4.86 -15.16 -7.63
C LEU A 197 3.69 -14.24 -8.02
N VAL A 198 3.49 -14.03 -9.31
CA VAL A 198 2.34 -13.27 -9.83
C VAL A 198 1.20 -14.23 -10.14
N HIS A 199 0.02 -13.96 -9.58
CA HIS A 199 -1.21 -14.73 -9.78
C HIS A 199 -2.22 -13.89 -10.56
N VAL A 200 -2.65 -14.36 -11.74
CA VAL A 200 -3.58 -13.62 -12.61
C VAL A 200 -4.81 -14.47 -12.90
N ASP A 201 -5.99 -13.86 -12.95
CA ASP A 201 -7.18 -14.46 -13.52
C ASP A 201 -7.48 -13.85 -14.90
N GLU A 202 -6.97 -14.51 -15.95
CA GLU A 202 -7.25 -14.14 -17.36
C GLU A 202 -8.62 -14.58 -17.85
#